data_AF-A0A542SDR2-F1
#
_entry.id   AF-A0A542SDR2-F1
#
_cell.length_a   1.000
_cell.length_b   1.000
_cell.length_c   1.000
_cell.angle_alpha   90.00
_cell.angle_beta   90.00
_cell.angle_gamma   90.00
#
_symmetry.space_group_name_H-M   'P 1'
#
loop_
_entity.id
_entity.type
_entity.pdbx_description
1 polymer ?
#
loop_
_entity_poly.entity_id
_entity_poly.type
_entity_poly.pdbx_seq_one_letter_code
_entity_poly.pdbx_strand_id
1 'polypeptide(L)'
;MSSLVAQEGLKIDWANMPTYNTIMAVAVGAGLITLVMLGRELLRAPEEVEPDGWALTFGALGTVLTTTGLHMTLTWPLAAGGFPFDNIIFGETSLGFGVLLLAAALYLWKRGAVALAAAKPIQALARVAQPITVFVGGLGLSLVAIAAAGIKYQLFAAPAEEPISGEFANHPMVEATFMSLLIAIVGLGALAFAVLVNRVRSTGTAGVWGRITGWLWGLSGVLFLLFGAMNFFTHIGLIVNTM
;
A
#
# COMPACT_ATOMS: atom_id res chain seq x y z
N MET A 1 21.15 4.20 -37.17
CA MET A 1 19.73 3.80 -37.17
C MET A 1 19.02 4.40 -35.95
N SER A 2 18.99 5.73 -35.83
CA SER A 2 18.65 6.44 -34.57
C SER A 2 17.64 7.57 -34.76
N SER A 3 16.85 7.58 -35.84
CA SER A 3 16.00 8.75 -36.17
C SER A 3 14.62 8.41 -36.73
N LEU A 4 14.19 7.15 -36.68
CA LEU A 4 12.84 6.75 -37.15
C LEU A 4 11.92 6.25 -36.03
N VAL A 5 12.45 5.90 -34.85
CA VAL A 5 11.63 5.50 -33.69
C VAL A 5 11.13 6.72 -32.89
N ALA A 6 11.74 7.89 -33.07
CA ALA A 6 11.35 9.12 -32.36
C ALA A 6 10.13 9.85 -32.97
N GLN A 7 9.51 9.31 -34.03
CA GLN A 7 8.40 9.97 -34.74
C GLN A 7 7.03 9.28 -34.58
N GLU A 8 6.98 8.06 -34.06
CA GLU A 8 5.73 7.44 -33.62
C GLU A 8 5.70 7.56 -32.10
N GLY A 9 4.92 8.51 -31.58
CA GLY A 9 4.71 8.66 -30.13
C GLY A 9 4.27 7.34 -29.48
N LEU A 10 4.49 7.19 -28.17
CA LEU A 10 4.17 5.96 -27.46
C LEU A 10 2.70 5.58 -27.68
N LYS A 11 2.45 4.42 -28.31
CA LYS A 11 1.11 3.84 -28.44
C LYS A 11 0.99 2.63 -27.53
N ILE A 12 0.07 2.70 -26.58
CA ILE A 12 -0.17 1.64 -25.60
C ILE A 12 -1.43 0.88 -25.99
N ASP A 13 -1.35 -0.45 -26.05
CA ASP A 13 -2.53 -1.30 -26.20
C ASP A 13 -3.23 -1.47 -24.84
N TRP A 14 -4.06 -0.47 -24.52
CA TRP A 14 -4.83 -0.42 -23.28
C TRP A 14 -5.80 -1.61 -23.12
N ALA A 15 -6.20 -2.27 -24.22
CA ALA A 15 -7.08 -3.43 -24.16
C ALA A 15 -6.38 -4.67 -23.55
N ASN A 16 -5.04 -4.71 -23.61
CA ASN A 16 -4.22 -5.82 -23.13
C ASN A 16 -3.34 -5.43 -21.92
N MET A 17 -3.60 -4.28 -21.29
CA MET A 17 -2.85 -3.76 -20.14
C MET A 17 -3.78 -3.28 -19.01
N PRO A 18 -4.54 -4.18 -18.36
CA PRO A 18 -5.37 -3.79 -17.21
C PRO A 18 -4.49 -3.43 -16.00
N THR A 19 -4.49 -2.16 -15.61
CA THR A 19 -3.85 -1.67 -14.38
C THR A 19 -4.86 -0.93 -13.50
N TYR A 20 -4.70 -1.04 -12.18
CA TYR A 20 -5.62 -0.43 -11.21
C TYR A 20 -4.88 0.48 -10.21
N ASN A 21 -3.66 0.90 -10.55
CA ASN A 21 -2.74 1.59 -9.64
C ASN A 21 -3.35 2.87 -9.05
N THR A 22 -4.24 3.56 -9.76
CA THR A 22 -4.94 4.77 -9.29
C THR A 22 -5.77 4.49 -8.03
N ILE A 23 -6.75 3.58 -8.12
CA ILE A 23 -7.63 3.23 -7.00
C ILE A 23 -6.88 2.45 -5.92
N MET A 24 -5.91 1.60 -6.31
CA MET A 24 -5.05 0.89 -5.36
C MET A 24 -4.25 1.87 -4.49
N ALA A 25 -3.62 2.90 -5.08
CA ALA A 25 -2.84 3.89 -4.33
C ALA A 25 -3.70 4.65 -3.32
N VAL A 26 -4.91 5.07 -3.73
CA VAL A 26 -5.88 5.71 -2.83
C VAL A 26 -6.26 4.77 -1.68
N ALA A 27 -6.59 3.51 -1.98
CA ALA A 27 -6.99 2.53 -0.97
C ALA A 27 -5.84 2.14 -0.03
N VAL A 28 -4.62 2.02 -0.53
CA VAL A 28 -3.40 1.81 0.29
C VAL A 28 -3.20 3.01 1.22
N GLY A 29 -3.25 4.23 0.69
CA GLY A 29 -3.09 5.45 1.46
C GLY A 29 -4.12 5.55 2.60
N ALA A 30 -5.39 5.37 2.27
CA ALA A 30 -6.48 5.34 3.25
C ALA A 30 -6.30 4.21 4.28
N GLY A 31 -5.88 3.02 3.86
CA GLY A 31 -5.64 1.86 4.73
C GLY A 31 -4.53 2.12 5.76
N LEU A 32 -3.41 2.72 5.33
CA LEU A 32 -2.31 3.08 6.22
C LEU A 32 -2.72 4.17 7.23
N ILE A 33 -3.43 5.21 6.77
CA ILE A 33 -3.94 6.28 7.64
C ILE A 33 -4.90 5.72 8.69
N THR A 34 -5.85 4.89 8.27
CA THR A 34 -6.88 4.32 9.15
C THR A 34 -6.29 3.33 10.16
N LEU A 35 -5.25 2.56 9.79
CA LEU A 35 -4.48 1.75 10.75
C LEU A 35 -3.81 2.62 11.83
N VAL A 36 -3.24 3.77 11.45
CA VAL A 36 -2.64 4.71 12.41
C VAL A 36 -3.70 5.36 13.29
N MET A 37 -4.85 5.75 12.74
CA MET A 37 -5.95 6.32 13.51
C MET A 37 -6.50 5.31 14.53
N LEU A 38 -6.82 4.09 14.10
CA LEU A 38 -7.25 3.01 15.00
C LEU A 38 -6.21 2.75 16.09
N GLY A 39 -4.92 2.65 15.71
CA GLY A 39 -3.85 2.46 16.69
C GLY A 39 -3.77 3.59 17.72
N ARG A 40 -4.01 4.84 17.33
CA ARG A 40 -4.03 6.00 18.23
C ARG A 40 -5.23 5.97 19.18
N GLU A 41 -6.42 5.66 18.67
CA GLU A 41 -7.63 5.56 19.50
C GLU A 41 -7.51 4.43 20.52
N LEU A 42 -7.07 3.24 20.08
CA LEU A 42 -6.79 2.11 20.93
C LEU A 42 -5.82 2.43 22.08
N LEU A 43 -4.79 3.23 21.82
CA LEU A 43 -3.81 3.62 22.84
C LEU A 43 -4.30 4.72 23.77
N ARG A 44 -5.29 5.51 23.36
CA ARG A 44 -5.78 6.67 24.12
C ARG A 44 -7.02 6.34 24.95
N ALA A 45 -8.03 5.73 24.33
CA ALA A 45 -9.34 5.47 24.89
C ALA A 45 -9.94 4.21 24.21
N PRO A 46 -9.42 3.00 24.51
CA PRO A 46 -9.90 1.76 23.88
C PRO A 46 -11.39 1.48 24.09
N GLU A 47 -11.99 2.00 25.16
CA GLU A 47 -13.41 1.92 25.49
C GLU A 47 -14.31 2.77 24.57
N GLU A 48 -13.76 3.78 23.90
CA GLU A 48 -14.50 4.62 22.94
C GLU A 48 -14.45 4.06 21.51
N VAL A 49 -13.65 3.02 21.27
CA VAL A 49 -13.48 2.45 19.93
C VAL A 49 -14.73 1.66 19.53
N GLU A 50 -15.36 2.09 18.44
CA GLU A 50 -16.49 1.39 17.80
C GLU A 50 -15.97 0.38 16.75
N PRO A 51 -15.90 -0.93 17.06
CA PRO A 51 -15.31 -1.92 16.16
C PRO A 51 -16.05 -2.05 14.82
N ASP A 52 -17.36 -1.77 14.77
CA ASP A 52 -18.15 -1.93 13.55
C ASP A 52 -17.76 -0.90 12.47
N GLY A 53 -17.46 0.35 12.87
CA GLY A 53 -17.00 1.39 11.95
C GLY A 53 -15.64 1.06 11.33
N TRP A 54 -14.72 0.52 12.15
CA TRP A 54 -13.41 0.06 11.68
C TRP A 54 -13.52 -1.18 10.80
N ALA A 55 -14.40 -2.11 11.13
CA ALA A 55 -14.67 -3.28 10.32
C ALA A 55 -15.22 -2.92 8.94
N LEU A 56 -16.17 -1.99 8.86
CA LEU A 56 -16.70 -1.49 7.59
C LEU A 56 -15.59 -0.84 6.74
N THR A 57 -14.76 0.00 7.37
CA THR A 57 -13.66 0.71 6.72
C THR A 57 -12.63 -0.27 6.12
N PHE A 58 -12.12 -1.20 6.92
CA PHE A 58 -11.16 -2.20 6.45
C PHE A 58 -11.78 -3.20 5.48
N GLY A 59 -13.07 -3.50 5.63
CA GLY A 59 -13.81 -4.34 4.70
C GLY A 59 -13.83 -3.72 3.30
N ALA A 60 -14.25 -2.45 3.19
CA ALA A 60 -14.31 -1.75 1.91
C ALA A 60 -12.93 -1.60 1.25
N LEU A 61 -11.93 -1.11 2.00
CA LEU A 61 -10.57 -0.92 1.48
C LEU A 61 -9.91 -2.27 1.13
N GLY A 62 -10.08 -3.27 1.99
CA GLY A 62 -9.58 -4.62 1.77
C GLY A 62 -10.18 -5.27 0.53
N THR A 63 -11.48 -5.12 0.29
CA THR A 63 -12.15 -5.65 -0.91
C THR A 63 -11.60 -5.02 -2.18
N VAL A 64 -11.41 -3.70 -2.22
CA VAL A 64 -10.82 -3.01 -3.38
C VAL A 64 -9.42 -3.55 -3.66
N LEU A 65 -8.56 -3.59 -2.66
CA LEU A 65 -7.16 -4.02 -2.82
C LEU A 65 -7.03 -5.51 -3.14
N THR A 66 -7.82 -6.36 -2.50
CA THR A 66 -7.80 -7.81 -2.78
C THR A 66 -8.32 -8.11 -4.17
N THR A 67 -9.43 -7.52 -4.62
CA THR A 67 -9.99 -7.84 -5.95
C THR A 67 -9.08 -7.35 -7.08
N THR A 68 -8.63 -6.10 -7.00
CA THR A 68 -7.74 -5.52 -8.01
C THR A 68 -6.35 -6.16 -7.97
N GLY A 69 -5.81 -6.44 -6.78
CA GLY A 69 -4.52 -7.10 -6.60
C GLY A 69 -4.55 -8.55 -7.09
N LEU A 70 -5.58 -9.31 -6.73
CA LEU A 70 -5.77 -10.69 -7.20
C LEU A 70 -5.85 -10.76 -8.72
N HIS A 71 -6.58 -9.83 -9.35
CA HIS A 71 -6.66 -9.78 -10.81
C HIS A 71 -5.27 -9.59 -11.42
N MET A 72 -4.51 -8.59 -10.98
CA MET A 72 -3.14 -8.33 -11.47
C MET A 72 -2.20 -9.51 -11.22
N THR A 73 -2.25 -10.12 -10.03
CA THR A 73 -1.39 -11.28 -9.70
C THR A 73 -1.73 -12.52 -10.53
N LEU A 74 -3.01 -12.83 -10.78
CA LEU A 74 -3.40 -14.05 -11.49
C LEU A 74 -3.36 -13.93 -13.01
N THR A 75 -3.38 -12.71 -13.55
CA THR A 75 -3.35 -12.46 -14.99
C THR A 75 -1.95 -12.17 -15.53
N TRP A 76 -0.94 -12.13 -14.66
CA TRP A 76 0.45 -12.06 -15.07
C TRP A 76 1.03 -13.46 -15.39
N PRO A 77 1.91 -13.61 -16.41
CA PRO A 77 2.38 -12.63 -17.40
C PRO A 77 1.48 -12.51 -18.64
N LEU A 78 0.23 -13.00 -18.57
CA LEU A 78 -0.66 -13.13 -19.73
C LEU A 78 -1.06 -11.78 -20.34
N ALA A 79 -1.00 -10.69 -19.58
CA ALA A 79 -1.12 -9.32 -20.10
C ALA A 79 0.18 -8.90 -20.81
N ALA A 80 0.20 -9.00 -22.14
CA ALA A 80 1.36 -8.76 -23.01
C ALA A 80 1.83 -7.28 -23.10
N GLY A 81 1.32 -6.39 -22.24
CA GLY A 81 1.38 -4.93 -22.40
C GLY A 81 2.73 -4.24 -22.17
N GLY A 82 3.74 -4.87 -21.56
CA GLY A 82 5.08 -4.26 -21.46
C GLY A 82 5.53 -3.72 -20.09
N PHE A 83 4.68 -3.79 -19.05
CA PHE A 83 5.07 -3.49 -17.66
C PHE A 83 4.81 -4.68 -16.70
N PRO A 84 5.39 -5.87 -16.97
CA PRO A 84 5.12 -7.08 -16.18
C PRO A 84 5.41 -6.90 -14.68
N PHE A 85 6.43 -6.10 -14.34
CA PHE A 85 6.86 -5.87 -12.97
C PHE A 85 5.83 -5.12 -12.12
N ASP A 86 4.89 -4.38 -12.72
CA ASP A 86 3.82 -3.69 -11.97
C ASP A 86 2.91 -4.66 -11.23
N ASN A 87 2.76 -5.88 -11.73
CA ASN A 87 1.99 -6.93 -11.04
C ASN A 87 2.68 -7.39 -9.76
N ILE A 88 4.02 -7.43 -9.75
CA ILE A 88 4.80 -7.74 -8.55
C ILE A 88 4.75 -6.56 -7.58
N ILE A 89 4.98 -5.34 -8.09
CA ILE A 89 5.12 -4.15 -7.25
C ILE A 89 3.78 -3.72 -6.65
N PHE A 90 2.72 -3.65 -7.45
CA PHE A 90 1.42 -3.16 -7.03
C PHE A 90 0.41 -4.30 -6.81
N GLY A 91 0.38 -5.30 -7.70
CA GLY A 91 -0.59 -6.40 -7.62
C GLY A 91 -0.41 -7.27 -6.36
N GLU A 92 0.75 -7.92 -6.22
CA GLU A 92 1.05 -8.83 -5.11
C GLU A 92 1.04 -8.12 -3.74
N THR A 93 1.58 -6.90 -3.69
CA THR A 93 1.63 -6.12 -2.45
C THR A 93 0.25 -5.62 -2.03
N SER A 94 -0.58 -5.14 -2.98
CA SER A 94 -1.96 -4.75 -2.71
C SER A 94 -2.82 -5.95 -2.34
N LEU A 95 -2.63 -7.11 -2.97
CA LEU A 95 -3.30 -8.35 -2.59
C LEU A 95 -2.98 -8.72 -1.15
N GLY A 96 -1.69 -8.77 -0.79
CA GLY A 96 -1.24 -9.07 0.57
C GLY A 96 -1.81 -8.11 1.60
N PHE A 97 -1.77 -6.80 1.32
CA PHE A 97 -2.32 -5.78 2.22
C PHE A 97 -3.85 -5.84 2.31
N GLY A 98 -4.54 -6.01 1.19
CA GLY A 98 -6.00 -6.13 1.15
C GLY A 98 -6.51 -7.32 1.95
N VAL A 99 -5.86 -8.49 1.83
CA VAL A 99 -6.22 -9.69 2.61
C VAL A 99 -6.04 -9.45 4.11
N LEU A 100 -4.99 -8.73 4.51
CA LEU A 100 -4.77 -8.35 5.91
C LEU A 100 -5.87 -7.41 6.43
N LEU A 101 -6.29 -6.43 5.64
CA LEU A 101 -7.41 -5.54 5.99
C LEU A 101 -8.73 -6.32 6.08
N LEU A 102 -9.01 -7.24 5.16
CA LEU A 102 -10.20 -8.10 5.23
C LEU A 102 -10.19 -9.00 6.47
N ALA A 103 -9.03 -9.58 6.81
CA ALA A 103 -8.91 -10.37 8.04
C ALA A 103 -9.14 -9.52 9.30
N ALA A 104 -8.61 -8.30 9.33
CA ALA A 104 -8.86 -7.34 10.42
C ALA A 104 -10.34 -6.96 10.49
N ALA A 105 -10.98 -6.70 9.35
CA ALA A 105 -12.41 -6.39 9.26
C ALA A 105 -13.28 -7.51 9.84
N LEU A 106 -13.04 -8.75 9.40
CA LEU A 106 -13.78 -9.92 9.87
C LEU A 106 -13.57 -10.14 11.38
N TYR A 107 -12.35 -9.96 11.87
CA TYR A 107 -12.05 -10.10 13.30
C TYR A 107 -12.75 -9.02 14.13
N LEU A 108 -12.67 -7.75 13.72
CA LEU A 108 -13.32 -6.64 14.42
C LEU A 108 -14.84 -6.80 14.44
N TRP A 109 -15.45 -7.17 13.31
CA TRP A 109 -16.89 -7.43 13.23
C TRP A 109 -17.34 -8.57 14.14
N LYS A 110 -16.58 -9.67 14.20
CA LYS A 110 -17.00 -10.87 14.97
C LYS A 110 -16.61 -10.82 16.44
N ARG A 111 -15.49 -10.18 16.77
CA ARG A 111 -14.82 -10.31 18.07
C ARG A 111 -14.31 -8.98 18.62
N GLY A 112 -14.47 -7.87 17.91
CA GLY A 112 -13.98 -6.55 18.31
C GLY A 112 -14.53 -6.12 19.66
N ALA A 113 -15.85 -6.12 19.83
CA ALA A 113 -16.48 -5.71 21.10
C ALA A 113 -16.01 -6.56 22.29
N VAL A 114 -15.91 -7.88 22.10
CA VAL A 114 -15.42 -8.82 23.13
C VAL A 114 -13.95 -8.55 23.47
N ALA A 115 -13.12 -8.26 22.48
CA ALA A 115 -11.71 -7.96 22.68
C ALA A 115 -11.50 -6.61 23.40
N LEU A 116 -12.33 -5.62 23.08
CA LEU A 116 -12.30 -4.29 23.69
C LEU A 116 -12.83 -4.28 25.14
N ALA A 117 -13.75 -5.19 25.48
CA ALA A 117 -14.24 -5.36 26.85
C ALA A 117 -13.28 -6.12 27.79
N ALA A 118 -12.15 -6.64 27.28
CA ALA A 118 -11.19 -7.37 28.10
C ALA A 118 -10.50 -6.45 29.12
N ALA A 119 -10.03 -6.98 30.25
CA ALA A 119 -9.32 -6.19 31.27
C ALA A 119 -8.03 -5.50 30.74
N LYS A 120 -7.45 -6.03 29.64
CA LYS A 120 -6.28 -5.46 28.96
C LYS A 120 -6.50 -5.49 27.45
N PRO A 121 -7.35 -4.61 26.89
CA PRO A 121 -7.82 -4.68 25.50
C PRO A 121 -6.66 -4.72 24.49
N ILE A 122 -5.70 -3.83 24.67
CA ILE A 122 -4.60 -3.65 23.72
C ILE A 122 -3.64 -4.83 23.71
N GLN A 123 -3.40 -5.45 24.88
CA GLN A 123 -2.63 -6.68 24.95
C GLN A 123 -3.40 -7.86 24.33
N ALA A 124 -4.72 -7.92 24.51
CA ALA A 124 -5.54 -8.96 23.92
C ALA A 124 -5.51 -8.90 22.38
N LEU A 125 -5.69 -7.71 21.81
CA LEU A 125 -5.56 -7.48 20.36
C LEU A 125 -4.16 -7.79 19.85
N ALA A 126 -3.10 -7.38 20.57
CA ALA A 126 -1.73 -7.69 20.17
C ALA A 126 -1.42 -9.20 20.20
N ARG A 127 -2.04 -9.97 21.11
CA ARG A 127 -1.91 -11.45 21.10
C ARG A 127 -2.53 -12.07 19.87
N VAL A 128 -3.68 -11.55 19.44
CA VAL A 128 -4.36 -12.02 18.21
C VAL A 128 -3.55 -11.65 16.97
N ALA A 129 -3.00 -10.44 16.92
CA ALA A 129 -2.19 -9.99 15.79
C ALA A 129 -0.81 -10.65 15.73
N GLN A 130 -0.27 -11.16 16.84
CA GLN A 130 1.13 -11.60 16.87
C GLN A 130 1.49 -12.67 15.81
N PRO A 131 0.71 -13.72 15.55
CA PRO A 131 1.06 -14.70 14.53
C PRO A 131 1.17 -14.11 13.12
N ILE A 132 0.27 -13.17 12.76
CA ILE A 132 0.27 -12.58 11.41
C ILE A 132 1.46 -11.64 11.19
N THR A 133 2.14 -11.20 12.25
CA THR A 133 3.33 -10.33 12.13
C THR A 133 4.48 -10.95 11.35
N VAL A 134 4.56 -12.29 11.26
CA VAL A 134 5.53 -12.97 10.39
C VAL A 134 5.27 -12.64 8.93
N PHE A 135 4.00 -12.72 8.50
CA PHE A 135 3.60 -12.38 7.14
C PHE A 135 3.73 -10.88 6.87
N VAL A 136 3.28 -10.02 7.80
CA VAL A 136 3.45 -8.56 7.70
C VAL A 136 4.93 -8.17 7.60
N GLY A 137 5.80 -8.80 8.40
CA GLY A 137 7.24 -8.59 8.33
C GLY A 137 7.84 -9.07 7.00
N GLY A 138 7.39 -10.21 6.48
CA GLY A 138 7.76 -10.71 5.16
C GLY A 138 7.39 -9.73 4.04
N LEU A 139 6.16 -9.21 4.03
CA LEU A 139 5.74 -8.16 3.10
C LEU A 139 6.59 -6.88 3.27
N GLY A 140 6.93 -6.52 4.52
CA GLY A 140 7.83 -5.40 4.79
C GLY A 140 9.22 -5.56 4.16
N LEU A 141 9.81 -6.75 4.25
CA LEU A 141 11.06 -7.08 3.57
C LEU A 141 10.91 -7.02 2.04
N SER A 142 9.80 -7.54 1.51
CA SER A 142 9.50 -7.48 0.07
C SER A 142 9.42 -6.05 -0.44
N LEU A 143 8.75 -5.15 0.30
CA LEU A 143 8.67 -3.73 -0.07
C LEU A 143 10.05 -3.04 -0.07
N VAL A 144 10.91 -3.35 0.90
CA VAL A 144 12.30 -2.84 0.91
C VAL A 144 13.09 -3.39 -0.29
N ALA A 145 12.91 -4.66 -0.65
CA ALA A 145 13.54 -5.26 -1.83
C ALA A 145 13.03 -4.62 -3.14
N ILE A 146 11.73 -4.35 -3.25
CA ILE A 146 11.11 -3.62 -4.36
C ILE A 146 11.69 -2.21 -4.47
N ALA A 147 11.84 -1.50 -3.35
CA ALA A 147 12.47 -0.17 -3.34
C ALA A 147 13.91 -0.20 -3.87
N ALA A 148 14.70 -1.18 -3.44
CA ALA A 148 16.06 -1.38 -3.94
C ALA A 148 16.08 -1.71 -5.45
N ALA A 149 15.13 -2.55 -5.91
CA ALA A 149 14.96 -2.84 -7.33
C ALA A 149 14.56 -1.58 -8.13
N GLY A 150 13.68 -0.74 -7.59
CA GLY A 150 13.27 0.52 -8.21
C GLY A 150 14.44 1.48 -8.44
N ILE A 151 15.35 1.61 -7.48
CA ILE A 151 16.58 2.41 -7.66
C ILE A 151 17.52 1.76 -8.68
N LYS A 152 17.77 0.45 -8.53
CA LYS A 152 18.76 -0.27 -9.34
C LYS A 152 18.38 -0.33 -10.82
N TYR A 153 17.09 -0.53 -11.11
CA TYR A 153 16.56 -0.72 -12.45
C TYR A 153 15.80 0.50 -12.97
N GLN A 154 15.82 1.62 -12.23
CA GLN A 154 15.11 2.86 -12.57
C GLN A 154 13.63 2.63 -12.90
N LEU A 155 12.98 1.78 -12.08
CA LEU A 155 11.55 1.54 -12.21
C LEU A 155 10.79 2.80 -11.79
N PHE A 156 9.53 2.94 -12.20
CA PHE A 156 8.64 4.07 -11.89
C PHE A 156 8.87 5.36 -12.69
N ALA A 157 9.73 5.36 -13.70
CA ALA A 157 9.82 6.50 -14.60
C ALA A 157 8.55 6.62 -15.45
N ALA A 158 7.87 7.76 -15.34
CA ALA A 158 6.69 8.09 -16.08
C ALA A 158 7.02 8.36 -17.57
N PRO A 159 6.15 7.93 -18.49
CA PRO A 159 6.24 8.34 -19.89
C PRO A 159 6.11 9.85 -20.03
N ALA A 160 6.76 10.44 -21.04
CA ALA A 160 6.68 11.88 -21.32
C ALA A 160 5.23 12.32 -21.66
N GLU A 161 4.40 11.38 -22.09
CA GLU A 161 2.99 11.56 -22.42
C GLU A 161 2.09 11.68 -21.18
N GLU A 162 2.58 11.34 -19.98
CA GLU A 162 1.80 11.47 -18.75
C GLU A 162 1.83 12.92 -18.23
N PRO A 163 0.68 13.56 -17.96
CA PRO A 163 0.66 14.89 -17.35
C PRO A 163 1.35 14.90 -15.98
N ILE A 164 2.05 16.00 -15.67
CA ILE A 164 2.75 16.25 -14.40
C ILE A 164 4.00 15.38 -14.22
N SER A 165 3.85 14.05 -14.18
CA SER A 165 4.97 13.12 -14.00
C SER A 165 5.87 13.05 -15.24
N GLY A 166 5.28 13.09 -16.44
CA GLY A 166 6.02 13.10 -17.71
C GLY A 166 6.96 14.31 -17.90
N GLU A 167 6.75 15.41 -17.18
CA GLU A 167 7.70 16.54 -17.15
C GLU A 167 9.09 16.14 -16.61
N PHE A 168 9.14 15.07 -15.81
CA PHE A 168 10.37 14.50 -15.27
C PHE A 168 10.90 13.31 -16.09
N ALA A 169 10.37 13.01 -17.27
CA ALA A 169 10.79 11.87 -18.10
C ALA A 169 12.28 11.90 -18.46
N ASN A 170 12.88 13.09 -18.58
CA ASN A 170 14.33 13.24 -18.82
C ASN A 170 15.19 13.05 -17.55
N HIS A 171 14.56 12.90 -16.39
CA HIS A 171 15.17 12.74 -15.08
C HIS A 171 14.59 11.52 -14.34
N PRO A 172 14.68 10.30 -14.92
CA PRO A 172 14.01 9.09 -14.39
C PRO A 172 14.42 8.73 -12.95
N MET A 173 15.62 9.15 -12.53
CA MET A 173 16.09 8.96 -11.15
C MET A 173 15.28 9.74 -10.11
N VAL A 174 14.61 10.84 -10.47
CA VAL A 174 13.80 11.63 -9.55
C VAL A 174 12.59 10.80 -9.10
N GLU A 175 11.83 10.27 -10.05
CA GLU A 175 10.64 9.48 -9.77
C GLU A 175 10.97 8.11 -9.20
N ALA A 176 12.00 7.45 -9.75
CA ALA A 176 12.49 6.19 -9.21
C ALA A 176 12.88 6.34 -7.74
N THR A 177 13.59 7.42 -7.38
CA THR A 177 13.97 7.69 -5.98
C THR A 177 12.76 8.00 -5.11
N PHE A 178 11.84 8.84 -5.59
CA PHE A 178 10.64 9.20 -4.85
C PHE A 178 9.77 7.98 -4.54
N MET A 179 9.43 7.18 -5.56
CA MET A 179 8.58 6.00 -5.42
C MET A 179 9.26 4.90 -4.61
N SER A 180 10.55 4.64 -4.85
CA SER A 180 11.31 3.68 -4.04
C SER A 180 11.37 4.10 -2.57
N LEU A 181 11.60 5.37 -2.27
CA LEU A 181 11.63 5.84 -0.88
C LEU A 181 10.26 5.70 -0.23
N LEU A 182 9.18 6.06 -0.94
CA LEU A 182 7.82 5.93 -0.44
C LEU A 182 7.48 4.46 -0.11
N ILE A 183 7.78 3.54 -1.02
CA ILE A 183 7.59 2.09 -0.83
C ILE A 183 8.45 1.57 0.34
N ALA A 184 9.71 2.00 0.43
CA ALA A 184 10.60 1.62 1.52
C ALA A 184 10.05 2.07 2.89
N ILE A 185 9.50 3.27 2.98
CA ILE A 185 8.89 3.79 4.22
C ILE A 185 7.71 2.90 4.67
N VAL A 186 6.85 2.45 3.74
CA VAL A 186 5.78 1.49 4.06
C VAL A 186 6.36 0.18 4.58
N GLY A 187 7.38 -0.36 3.90
CA GLY A 187 8.05 -1.60 4.29
C GLY A 187 8.70 -1.53 5.67
N LEU A 188 9.43 -0.44 5.96
CA LEU A 188 9.99 -0.16 7.27
C LEU A 188 8.90 -0.03 8.34
N GLY A 189 7.75 0.56 8.00
CA GLY A 189 6.60 0.62 8.89
C GLY A 189 6.05 -0.76 9.25
N ALA A 190 5.98 -1.68 8.28
CA ALA A 190 5.56 -3.06 8.50
C ALA A 190 6.53 -3.86 9.37
N LEU A 191 7.84 -3.66 9.19
CA LEU A 191 8.87 -4.23 10.07
C LEU A 191 8.76 -3.66 11.49
N ALA A 192 8.61 -2.35 11.63
CA ALA A 192 8.40 -1.70 12.92
C ALA A 192 7.10 -2.18 13.60
N PHE A 193 6.04 -2.43 12.84
CA PHE A 193 4.78 -2.98 13.35
C PHE A 193 4.96 -4.38 13.95
N ALA A 194 5.74 -5.25 13.31
CA ALA A 194 6.05 -6.58 13.85
C ALA A 194 6.76 -6.48 15.22
N VAL A 195 7.67 -5.52 15.39
CA VAL A 195 8.31 -5.23 16.68
C VAL A 195 7.32 -4.64 17.68
N LEU A 196 6.50 -3.68 17.25
CA LEU A 196 5.48 -3.02 18.05
C LEU A 196 4.50 -4.03 18.67
N VAL A 197 3.92 -4.92 17.86
CA VAL A 197 2.96 -5.94 18.35
C VAL A 197 3.59 -6.82 19.43
N ASN A 198 4.84 -7.25 19.24
CA ASN A 198 5.55 -8.05 20.23
C ASN A 198 5.81 -7.28 21.54
N ARG A 199 6.13 -5.98 21.45
CA ARG A 199 6.31 -5.10 22.61
C ARG A 199 5.01 -4.84 23.35
N VAL A 200 3.93 -4.57 22.65
CA VAL A 200 2.61 -4.36 23.24
C VAL A 200 2.12 -5.64 23.90
N ARG A 201 2.29 -6.80 23.24
CA ARG A 201 1.92 -8.11 23.79
C ARG A 201 2.61 -8.40 25.13
N SER A 202 3.89 -8.06 25.25
CA SER A 202 4.72 -8.38 26.42
C SER A 202 4.61 -7.34 27.54
N THR A 203 4.55 -6.05 27.20
CA THR A 203 4.63 -4.95 28.18
C THR A 203 3.33 -4.18 28.35
N GLY A 204 2.38 -4.30 27.41
CA GLY A 204 1.19 -3.45 27.34
C GLY A 204 1.42 -2.05 26.81
N THR A 205 2.64 -1.70 26.42
CA THR A 205 2.99 -0.35 25.99
C THR A 205 3.49 -0.34 24.54
N ALA A 206 3.07 0.68 23.78
CA ALA A 206 3.55 0.90 22.41
C ALA A 206 4.91 1.63 22.38
N GLY A 207 5.18 2.49 23.37
CA GLY A 207 6.46 3.17 23.56
C GLY A 207 6.96 3.92 22.31
N VAL A 208 8.26 3.85 22.06
CA VAL A 208 8.88 4.46 20.87
C VAL A 208 8.41 3.80 19.56
N TRP A 209 8.15 2.49 19.60
CA TRP A 209 7.76 1.73 18.40
C TRP A 209 6.39 2.15 17.88
N GLY A 210 5.44 2.50 18.77
CA GLY A 210 4.15 3.06 18.36
C GLY A 210 4.30 4.38 17.59
N ARG A 211 5.21 5.24 18.05
CA ARG A 211 5.52 6.51 17.37
C ARG A 211 6.20 6.28 16.02
N ILE A 212 7.18 5.37 15.95
CA ILE A 212 7.89 5.04 14.71
C ILE A 212 6.92 4.48 13.67
N THR A 213 6.15 3.43 14.01
CA THR A 213 5.16 2.85 13.10
C THR A 213 4.12 3.89 12.68
N GLY A 214 3.62 4.68 13.63
CA GLY A 214 2.64 5.73 13.38
C GLY A 214 3.13 6.81 12.41
N TRP A 215 4.40 7.22 12.50
CA TRP A 215 4.98 8.20 11.57
C TRP A 215 5.24 7.58 10.19
N LEU A 216 5.83 6.38 10.13
CA LEU A 216 6.13 5.72 8.86
C LEU A 216 4.86 5.48 8.04
N TRP A 217 3.83 4.88 8.64
CA TRP A 217 2.56 4.62 7.96
C TRP A 217 1.70 5.88 7.80
N GLY A 218 1.73 6.81 8.75
CA GLY A 218 0.97 8.05 8.63
C GLY A 218 1.47 8.92 7.48
N LEU A 219 2.79 9.11 7.39
CA LEU A 219 3.40 9.90 6.32
C LEU A 219 3.22 9.22 4.96
N SER A 220 3.58 7.94 4.84
CA SER A 220 3.42 7.21 3.58
C SER A 220 1.95 7.09 3.17
N GLY A 221 1.03 6.92 4.12
CA GLY A 221 -0.40 6.88 3.86
C GLY A 221 -0.94 8.17 3.27
N VAL A 222 -0.56 9.34 3.84
CA VAL A 222 -0.93 10.65 3.28
C VAL A 222 -0.35 10.84 1.89
N LEU A 223 0.92 10.48 1.68
CA LEU A 223 1.56 10.60 0.37
C LEU A 223 0.90 9.70 -0.67
N PHE A 224 0.63 8.43 -0.36
CA PHE A 224 -0.09 7.52 -1.28
C PHE A 224 -1.51 7.98 -1.58
N LEU A 225 -2.23 8.52 -0.59
CA LEU A 225 -3.59 8.99 -0.78
C LEU A 225 -3.63 10.18 -1.76
N LEU A 226 -2.78 11.18 -1.53
CA LEU A 226 -2.72 12.38 -2.37
C LEU A 226 -2.15 12.07 -3.76
N PHE A 227 -1.09 11.27 -3.83
CA PHE A 227 -0.50 10.81 -5.08
C PHE A 227 -1.50 9.97 -5.89
N GLY A 228 -2.17 9.00 -5.27
CA GLY A 228 -3.20 8.20 -5.92
C GLY A 228 -4.38 9.02 -6.44
N ALA A 229 -4.81 10.04 -5.69
CA ALA A 229 -5.84 10.97 -6.13
C ALA A 229 -5.40 11.78 -7.36
N MET A 230 -4.16 12.27 -7.36
CA MET A 230 -3.56 12.95 -8.52
C MET A 230 -3.46 11.99 -9.73
N ASN A 231 -3.14 10.72 -9.52
CA ASN A 231 -2.98 9.75 -10.59
C ASN A 231 -4.25 9.47 -11.38
N PHE A 232 -5.45 9.78 -10.84
CA PHE A 232 -6.67 9.76 -11.66
C PHE A 232 -6.58 10.77 -12.81
N PHE A 233 -6.05 11.96 -12.57
CA PHE A 233 -5.85 12.96 -13.63
C PHE A 233 -4.73 12.55 -14.59
N THR A 234 -3.59 12.13 -14.06
CA THR A 234 -2.41 11.84 -14.88
C THR A 234 -2.61 10.58 -15.75
N HIS A 235 -3.17 9.50 -15.20
CA HIS A 235 -3.43 8.29 -16.00
C HIS A 235 -4.51 8.50 -17.06
N ILE A 236 -5.55 9.32 -16.80
CA ILE A 236 -6.52 9.70 -17.84
C ILE A 236 -5.81 10.45 -18.98
N GLY A 237 -4.94 11.41 -18.64
CA GLY A 237 -4.17 12.15 -19.63
C GLY A 237 -3.21 11.26 -20.42
N LEU A 238 -2.53 10.32 -19.75
CA LEU A 238 -1.66 9.33 -20.41
C LEU A 238 -2.45 8.52 -21.44
N ILE A 239 -3.64 8.03 -21.09
CA ILE A 239 -4.50 7.31 -22.03
C ILE A 239 -4.87 8.22 -23.22
N VAL A 240 -5.33 9.45 -22.97
CA VAL A 240 -5.69 10.41 -24.02
C VAL A 240 -4.53 10.73 -24.96
N ASN A 241 -3.31 10.83 -24.43
CA ASN A 241 -2.11 11.17 -25.20
C ASN A 241 -1.48 9.98 -25.93
N THR A 242 -1.92 8.74 -25.66
CA THR A 242 -1.34 7.50 -26.22
C THR A 242 -2.33 6.64 -27.02
N MET A 243 -3.59 7.06 -27.12
CA MET A 243 -4.59 6.52 -28.06
C MET A 243 -4.33 6.99 -29.49
#